data_AF-A0A9D4YQ65-F1
#
_entry.id   AF-A0A9D4YQ65-F1
#
_cell.length_a   1.000
_cell.length_b   1.000
_cell.length_c   1.000
_cell.angle_alpha   90.00
_cell.angle_beta   90.00
_cell.angle_gamma   90.00
#
_symmetry.space_group_name_H-M   'P 1'
#
loop_
_entity.id
_entity.type
_entity.pdbx_description
1 polymer ?
#
loop_
_entity_poly.entity_id
_entity_poly.type
_entity_poly.pdbx_seq_one_letter_code
_entity_poly.pdbx_strand_id
1 'polypeptide(L)'
;PMLLLGSLGMAVSLFGLGLGCTFLQNSDEKPIWAISLCVVAVCATVSFFSIGLGPTTWVYSSEIFPMRLRAQGTSLAISVNRLISGIVSMSFLSVSEEITFGGMFFVLGGVMVVATIFFYYFLPETKGKSLEEIEALFEDELH
;
A
#
# COMPACT_ATOMS: atom_id res chain seq x y z
N PRO A 1 -12.41 9.45 3.41
CA PRO A 1 -12.04 8.07 3.10
C PRO A 1 -10.70 7.65 3.73
N MET A 2 -10.67 6.88 4.83
CA MET A 2 -9.42 6.55 5.55
C MET A 2 -8.47 5.62 4.77
N LEU A 3 -9.01 4.69 3.98
CA LEU A 3 -8.24 3.77 3.14
C LEU A 3 -7.59 4.53 1.98
N LEU A 4 -8.39 5.32 1.25
CA LEU A 4 -7.92 6.10 0.10
C LEU A 4 -6.95 7.20 0.52
N LEU A 5 -7.22 7.90 1.64
CA LEU A 5 -6.29 8.92 2.16
C LEU A 5 -4.96 8.29 2.58
N GLY A 6 -5.00 7.10 3.21
CA GLY A 6 -3.81 6.34 3.57
C GLY A 6 -3.03 5.87 2.34
N SER A 7 -3.69 5.30 1.34
CA SER A 7 -3.02 4.80 0.14
C SER A 7 -2.44 5.93 -0.73
N LEU A 8 -3.16 7.06 -0.85
CA LEU A 8 -2.66 8.27 -1.52
C LEU A 8 -1.45 8.86 -0.78
N GLY A 9 -1.54 9.03 0.55
CA GLY A 9 -0.44 9.53 1.37
C GLY A 9 0.80 8.64 1.30
N MET A 10 0.59 7.31 1.24
CA MET A 10 1.65 6.34 1.06
C MET A 10 2.29 6.41 -0.32
N ALA A 11 1.50 6.56 -1.40
CA ALA A 11 2.02 6.74 -2.76
C ALA A 11 2.88 8.01 -2.85
N VAL A 12 2.39 9.15 -2.36
CA VAL A 12 3.13 10.42 -2.34
C VAL A 12 4.44 10.30 -1.55
N SER A 13 4.40 9.62 -0.40
CA SER A 13 5.58 9.41 0.44
C SER A 13 6.63 8.53 -0.25
N LEU A 14 6.21 7.48 -0.97
CA LEU A 14 7.11 6.62 -1.76
C LEU A 14 7.74 7.36 -2.94
N PHE A 15 6.99 8.24 -3.62
CA PHE A 15 7.56 9.11 -4.65
C PHE A 15 8.56 10.11 -4.08
N GLY A 16 8.25 10.71 -2.93
CA GLY A 16 9.19 11.58 -2.21
C GLY A 16 10.47 10.86 -1.80
N LEU A 17 10.36 9.61 -1.33
CA LEU A 17 11.50 8.76 -1.02
C LEU A 17 12.32 8.42 -2.27
N GLY A 18 11.66 8.06 -3.38
CA GLY A 18 12.32 7.82 -4.67
C GLY A 18 13.11 9.03 -5.15
N LEU A 19 12.50 10.22 -5.11
CA LEU A 19 13.17 11.48 -5.46
C LEU A 19 14.36 11.78 -4.54
N GLY A 20 14.20 11.62 -3.23
CA GLY A 20 15.28 11.80 -2.25
C GLY A 20 16.45 10.85 -2.50
N CYS A 21 16.17 9.57 -2.76
CA CYS A 21 17.18 8.56 -3.07
C CYS A 21 17.89 8.83 -4.41
N THR A 22 17.15 9.18 -5.46
CA THR A 22 17.75 9.52 -6.76
C THR A 22 18.64 10.77 -6.65
N PHE A 23 18.20 11.77 -5.88
CA PHE A 23 19.03 12.96 -5.63
C PHE A 23 20.32 12.63 -4.87
N LEU A 24 20.23 11.75 -3.86
CA LEU A 24 21.38 11.29 -3.08
C LEU A 24 22.35 10.42 -3.88
N GLN A 25 21.87 9.75 -4.93
CA GLN A 25 22.71 8.95 -5.84
C GLN A 25 23.41 9.79 -6.91
N ASN A 26 22.79 10.88 -7.38
CA ASN A 26 23.36 11.75 -8.41
C ASN A 26 24.24 12.88 -7.85
N SER A 27 24.26 13.08 -6.52
CA SER A 27 25.07 14.10 -5.86
C SER A 27 26.31 13.47 -5.22
N ASP A 28 27.51 13.97 -5.55
CA ASP A 28 28.76 13.53 -4.89
C ASP A 28 28.80 13.92 -3.41
N GLU A 29 28.22 15.07 -3.08
CA GLU A 29 27.92 15.44 -1.70
C GLU A 29 26.57 14.86 -1.28
N LYS A 30 26.49 14.25 -0.09
CA LYS A 30 25.26 13.71 0.49
C LYS A 30 24.67 14.74 1.47
N PRO A 31 23.88 15.72 1.00
CA PRO A 31 23.43 16.78 1.87
C PRO A 31 22.45 16.24 2.93
N ILE A 32 22.55 16.78 4.14
CA ILE A 32 21.73 16.37 5.29
C ILE A 32 20.24 16.51 4.98
N TRP A 33 19.82 17.54 4.24
CA TRP A 33 18.41 17.75 3.89
C TRP A 33 17.82 16.59 3.06
N ALA A 34 18.60 15.97 2.18
CA ALA A 34 18.14 14.85 1.35
C ALA A 34 17.99 13.57 2.20
N ILE A 35 18.92 13.35 3.13
CA ILE A 35 18.83 12.24 4.10
C ILE A 35 17.60 12.45 5.00
N SER A 36 17.39 13.65 5.52
CA SER A 36 16.22 13.99 6.33
C SER A 36 14.92 13.79 5.56
N LEU A 37 14.87 14.17 4.28
CA LEU A 37 13.72 13.92 3.41
C LEU A 37 13.42 12.43 3.29
N CYS A 38 14.42 11.59 3.03
CA CYS A 38 14.23 10.13 2.96
C CYS A 38 13.70 9.56 4.27
N VAL A 39 14.27 9.96 5.41
CA VAL A 39 13.81 9.48 6.74
C VAL A 39 12.36 9.88 6.99
N VAL A 40 12.00 11.15 6.74
CA VAL A 40 10.63 11.64 6.91
C VAL A 40 9.68 10.91 5.97
N ALA A 41 10.08 10.68 4.71
CA ALA A 41 9.27 9.96 3.73
C ALA A 41 9.02 8.50 4.14
N VAL A 42 10.02 7.79 4.67
CA VAL A 42 9.84 6.44 5.22
C VAL A 42 8.88 6.45 6.42
N CYS A 43 9.09 7.36 7.37
CA CYS A 43 8.21 7.49 8.54
C CYS A 43 6.77 7.83 8.14
N ALA A 44 6.58 8.71 7.15
CA ALA A 44 5.28 9.05 6.62
C ALA A 44 4.62 7.83 5.95
N THR A 45 5.36 7.08 5.12
CA THR A 45 4.89 5.84 4.48
C THR A 45 4.35 4.85 5.52
N VAL A 46 5.10 4.60 6.60
CA VAL A 46 4.67 3.71 7.69
C VAL A 46 3.45 4.25 8.43
N SER A 47 3.40 5.56 8.68
CA SER A 47 2.28 6.20 9.37
C SER A 47 0.99 6.10 8.56
N PHE A 48 1.05 6.37 7.25
CA PHE A 48 -0.09 6.23 6.34
C PHE A 48 -0.52 4.77 6.16
N PHE A 49 0.42 3.83 6.14
CA PHE A 49 0.12 2.40 6.15
C PHE A 49 -0.68 2.00 7.40
N SER A 50 -0.26 2.47 8.59
CA SER A 50 -0.96 2.20 9.85
C SER A 50 -2.35 2.85 9.93
N ILE A 51 -2.58 3.99 9.27
CA ILE A 51 -3.88 4.67 9.28
C ILE A 51 -4.87 4.01 8.30
N GLY A 52 -4.40 3.66 7.10
CA GLY A 52 -5.25 3.17 6.02
C GLY A 52 -5.18 1.65 5.86
N LEU A 53 -4.11 1.16 5.26
CA LEU A 53 -4.03 -0.20 4.72
C LEU A 53 -3.99 -1.28 5.81
N GLY A 54 -3.23 -1.07 6.88
CA GLY A 54 -3.05 -2.05 7.96
C GLY A 54 -4.35 -2.49 8.65
N PRO A 55 -5.11 -1.56 9.27
CA PRO A 55 -6.36 -1.92 9.93
C PRO A 55 -7.46 -2.30 8.93
N THR A 56 -7.53 -1.62 7.79
CA THR A 56 -8.63 -1.83 6.84
C THR A 56 -8.57 -3.20 6.18
N THR A 57 -7.39 -3.70 5.80
CA THR A 57 -7.27 -5.06 5.23
C THR A 57 -7.70 -6.14 6.21
N TRP A 58 -7.39 -5.97 7.50
CA TRP A 58 -7.82 -6.91 8.55
C TRP A 58 -9.32 -6.87 8.79
N VAL A 59 -9.91 -5.67 8.85
CA VAL A 59 -11.35 -5.48 9.00
C VAL A 59 -12.10 -6.08 7.81
N TYR A 60 -11.70 -5.76 6.59
CA TYR A 60 -12.28 -6.31 5.36
C TYR A 60 -12.21 -7.84 5.32
N SER A 61 -11.07 -8.42 5.70
CA SER A 61 -10.94 -9.88 5.77
C SER A 61 -11.92 -10.49 6.78
N SER A 62 -12.21 -9.80 7.89
CA SER A 62 -13.16 -10.29 8.89
C SER A 62 -14.63 -10.18 8.44
N GLU A 63 -14.93 -9.21 7.57
CA GLU A 63 -16.26 -8.94 7.01
C GLU A 63 -16.59 -9.88 5.83
N ILE A 64 -15.64 -10.14 4.94
CA ILE A 64 -15.84 -11.00 3.76
C ILE A 64 -15.96 -12.49 4.14
N PHE A 65 -15.21 -12.96 5.15
CA PHE A 65 -15.18 -14.39 5.45
C PHE A 65 -16.23 -14.82 6.50
N PRO A 66 -17.10 -15.81 6.18
CA PRO A 66 -18.03 -16.37 7.16
C PRO A 66 -17.27 -17.03 8.32
N MET A 67 -17.84 -16.98 9.54
CA MET A 67 -17.14 -17.38 10.79
C MET A 67 -16.42 -18.73 10.73
N ARG A 68 -16.95 -19.72 9.98
CA ARG A 68 -16.32 -21.04 9.80
C ARG A 68 -15.04 -21.03 8.97
N LEU A 69 -14.94 -20.14 7.98
CA LEU A 69 -13.81 -20.09 7.03
C LEU A 69 -12.82 -18.97 7.32
N ARG A 70 -13.15 -18.05 8.24
CA ARG A 70 -12.30 -16.90 8.58
C ARG A 70 -10.86 -17.29 8.90
N ALA A 71 -10.65 -18.29 9.76
CA ALA A 71 -9.30 -18.74 10.12
C ALA A 71 -8.51 -19.26 8.90
N GLN A 72 -9.16 -19.98 7.97
CA GLN A 72 -8.53 -20.52 6.77
C GLN A 72 -8.30 -19.44 5.70
N GLY A 73 -9.25 -18.53 5.50
CA GLY A 73 -9.13 -17.40 4.58
C GLY A 73 -8.04 -16.42 5.02
N THR A 74 -8.00 -16.10 6.30
CA THR A 74 -6.95 -15.26 6.89
C THR A 74 -5.57 -15.92 6.82
N SER A 75 -5.44 -17.23 7.10
CA SER A 75 -4.14 -17.90 7.00
C SER A 75 -3.63 -17.95 5.55
N LEU A 76 -4.53 -18.15 4.57
CA LEU A 76 -4.19 -18.07 3.15
C LEU A 76 -3.76 -16.65 2.76
N ALA A 77 -4.49 -15.62 3.20
CA ALA A 77 -4.14 -14.23 2.93
C ALA A 77 -2.76 -13.86 3.51
N ILE A 78 -2.47 -14.29 4.75
CA ILE A 78 -1.15 -14.09 5.36
C ILE A 78 -0.06 -14.85 4.59
N SER A 79 -0.36 -16.08 4.15
CA SER A 79 0.59 -16.89 3.37
C SER A 79 0.91 -16.23 2.03
N VAL A 80 -0.11 -15.77 1.29
CA VAL A 80 0.08 -15.02 0.04
C VAL A 80 0.84 -13.73 0.29
N ASN A 81 0.48 -12.95 1.30
CA ASN A 81 1.19 -11.72 1.66
C ASN A 81 2.67 -11.98 1.98
N ARG A 82 2.98 -13.06 2.71
CA ARG A 82 4.36 -13.48 3.01
C ARG A 82 5.10 -13.93 1.77
N LEU A 83 4.46 -14.70 0.90
CA LEU A 83 5.05 -15.15 -0.37
C LEU A 83 5.38 -13.97 -1.27
N ILE A 84 4.44 -13.04 -1.48
CA ILE A 84 4.67 -11.83 -2.27
C ILE A 84 5.76 -10.97 -1.64
N SER A 85 5.75 -10.79 -0.31
CA SER A 85 6.82 -10.07 0.38
C SER A 85 8.19 -10.72 0.16
N GLY A 86 8.26 -12.05 0.16
CA GLY A 86 9.49 -12.80 -0.13
C GLY A 86 9.96 -12.61 -1.58
N ILE A 87 9.05 -12.71 -2.54
CA ILE A 87 9.34 -12.49 -3.96
C ILE A 87 9.86 -11.06 -4.17
N VAL A 88 9.15 -10.06 -3.65
CA VAL A 88 9.58 -8.65 -3.72
C VAL A 88 10.94 -8.48 -3.06
N SER A 89 11.18 -9.06 -1.89
CA SER A 89 12.48 -8.96 -1.21
C SER A 89 13.62 -9.61 -1.99
N MET A 90 13.38 -10.72 -2.70
CA MET A 90 14.39 -11.38 -3.54
C MET A 90 14.67 -10.58 -4.81
N SER A 91 13.62 -10.08 -5.46
CA SER A 91 13.74 -9.31 -6.70
C SER A 91 14.16 -7.85 -6.46
N PHE A 92 14.01 -7.34 -5.24
CA PHE A 92 14.36 -5.97 -4.88
C PHE A 92 15.81 -5.63 -5.23
N LEU A 93 16.75 -6.49 -4.82
CA LEU A 93 18.18 -6.22 -5.04
C LEU A 93 18.50 -6.23 -6.54
N SER A 94 18.04 -7.25 -7.27
CA SER A 94 18.26 -7.38 -8.72
C SER A 94 17.70 -6.18 -9.50
N VAL A 95 16.47 -5.74 -9.20
CA VAL A 95 15.88 -4.58 -9.90
C VAL A 95 16.53 -3.26 -9.45
N SER A 96 16.95 -3.16 -8.19
CA SER A 96 17.66 -1.97 -7.69
C SER A 96 19.04 -1.78 -8.33
N GLU A 97 19.71 -2.88 -8.71
CA GLU A 97 20.99 -2.85 -9.42
C GLU A 97 20.82 -2.42 -10.89
N GLU A 98 19.71 -2.79 -11.54
CA GLU A 98 19.43 -2.40 -12.92
C GLU A 98 18.91 -0.96 -13.08
N ILE A 99 18.00 -0.51 -12.20
CA ILE A 99 17.30 0.77 -12.37
C ILE A 99 17.86 1.87 -11.46
N THR A 100 18.47 1.51 -10.32
CA THR A 100 18.81 2.33 -9.14
C THR A 100 17.83 2.19 -7.96
N PHE A 101 18.37 2.43 -6.76
CA PHE A 101 17.64 2.39 -5.48
C PHE A 101 16.47 3.36 -5.44
N GLY A 102 16.63 4.59 -5.98
CA GLY A 102 15.52 5.53 -6.12
C GLY A 102 14.44 5.04 -7.10
N GLY A 103 14.87 4.46 -8.22
CA GLY A 103 14.01 3.85 -9.23
C GLY A 103 13.06 2.78 -8.66
N MET A 104 13.55 1.94 -7.75
CA MET A 104 12.70 0.93 -7.10
C MET A 104 11.56 1.54 -6.28
N PHE A 105 11.79 2.65 -5.58
CA PHE A 105 10.71 3.32 -4.84
C PHE A 105 9.68 3.98 -5.76
N PHE A 106 10.09 4.43 -6.96
CA PHE A 106 9.13 4.87 -7.98
C PHE A 106 8.24 3.73 -8.47
N VAL A 107 8.81 2.53 -8.69
CA VAL A 107 8.02 1.34 -9.06
C VAL A 107 7.02 0.98 -7.96
N LEU A 108 7.47 0.95 -6.70
CA LEU A 108 6.59 0.70 -5.54
C LEU A 108 5.51 1.77 -5.39
N GLY A 109 5.85 3.04 -5.61
CA GLY A 109 4.90 4.15 -5.66
C GLY A 109 3.87 3.99 -6.77
N GLY A 110 4.28 3.56 -7.96
CA GLY A 110 3.39 3.24 -9.08
C GLY A 110 2.42 2.10 -8.76
N VAL A 111 2.92 1.02 -8.15
CA VAL A 111 2.07 -0.08 -7.66
C VAL A 111 1.04 0.42 -6.65
N MET A 112 1.42 1.33 -5.75
CA MET A 112 0.50 1.93 -4.78
C MET A 112 -0.54 2.86 -5.43
N VAL A 113 -0.21 3.55 -6.52
CA VAL A 113 -1.18 4.32 -7.30
C VAL A 113 -2.20 3.38 -7.96
N VAL A 114 -1.74 2.30 -8.60
CA VAL A 114 -2.64 1.29 -9.19
C VAL A 114 -3.54 0.67 -8.11
N ALA A 115 -2.97 0.33 -6.94
CA ALA A 115 -3.74 -0.16 -5.81
C ALA A 115 -4.77 0.87 -5.31
N THR A 116 -4.40 2.16 -5.26
CA THR A 116 -5.33 3.24 -4.89
C THR A 116 -6.48 3.36 -5.87
N ILE A 117 -6.21 3.27 -7.18
CA ILE A 117 -7.25 3.25 -8.22
C ILE A 117 -8.14 2.02 -8.03
N PHE A 118 -7.55 0.86 -7.77
CA PHE A 118 -8.30 -0.36 -7.49
C PHE A 118 -9.21 -0.19 -6.27
N PHE A 119 -8.72 0.37 -5.17
CA PHE A 119 -9.54 0.65 -3.99
C PHE A 119 -10.65 1.66 -4.29
N TYR A 120 -10.40 2.66 -5.13
CA TYR A 120 -11.41 3.64 -5.50
C TYR A 120 -12.59 3.02 -6.25
N TYR A 121 -12.33 2.10 -7.19
CA TYR A 121 -13.36 1.49 -8.03
C TYR A 121 -13.98 0.22 -7.43
N PHE A 122 -13.15 -0.70 -6.92
CA PHE A 122 -13.60 -2.04 -6.49
C PHE A 122 -13.82 -2.15 -4.99
N LEU A 123 -13.28 -1.21 -4.21
CA LEU A 123 -13.37 -1.23 -2.76
C LEU A 123 -13.95 0.10 -2.23
N PRO A 124 -15.15 0.51 -2.70
CA PRO A 124 -15.77 1.74 -2.24
C PRO A 124 -15.87 1.68 -0.72
N GLU A 125 -15.46 2.78 -0.08
CA GLU A 125 -15.20 2.76 1.34
C GLU A 125 -16.49 2.49 2.14
N THR A 126 -16.56 1.32 2.77
CA THR A 126 -17.71 0.85 3.59
C THR A 126 -17.81 1.59 4.92
N LYS A 127 -16.82 2.44 5.26
CA LYS A 127 -16.78 3.15 6.53
C LYS A 127 -17.89 4.20 6.64
N GLY A 128 -18.87 3.91 7.48
CA GLY A 128 -19.99 4.79 7.80
C GLY A 128 -21.32 4.36 7.19
N LYS A 129 -21.33 3.27 6.42
CA LYS A 129 -22.56 2.65 5.89
C LYS A 129 -22.98 1.48 6.78
N SER A 130 -24.27 1.35 7.02
CA SER A 130 -24.83 0.17 7.68
C SER A 130 -24.63 -1.07 6.79
N LEU A 131 -24.56 -2.27 7.39
CA LEU A 131 -24.49 -3.55 6.64
C LEU A 131 -25.61 -3.67 5.59
N GLU A 132 -26.79 -3.11 5.88
CA GLU A 132 -27.96 -3.06 4.98
C GLU A 132 -27.73 -2.16 3.75
N GLU A 133 -26.99 -1.05 3.89
CA GLU A 133 -26.65 -0.18 2.74
C GLU A 133 -25.52 -0.75 1.87
N ILE A 134 -24.71 -1.67 2.42
CA ILE A 134 -23.69 -2.40 1.67
C ILE A 134 -24.36 -3.53 0.87
N GLU A 135 -25.32 -4.26 1.46
CA GLU A 135 -26.13 -5.27 0.74
C GLU A 135 -26.88 -4.65 -0.44
N ALA A 136 -27.51 -3.48 -0.25
CA ALA A 136 -28.21 -2.78 -1.34
C ALA A 136 -27.28 -2.31 -2.48
N LEU A 137 -26.01 -1.97 -2.17
CA LEU A 137 -25.04 -1.54 -3.19
C LEU A 137 -24.57 -2.71 -4.08
N PHE A 138 -24.56 -3.93 -3.54
CA PHE A 138 -24.20 -5.14 -4.28
C PHE A 138 -25.40 -5.83 -4.95
N GLU A 139 -26.64 -5.62 -4.47
CA GLU A 139 -27.86 -6.07 -5.15
C GLU A 139 -28.18 -5.23 -6.40
N ASP A 140 -27.93 -3.91 -6.38
CA ASP A 140 -28.21 -3.04 -7.53
C ASP A 140 -27.25 -3.24 -8.72
N GLU A 141 -26.06 -3.84 -8.53
CA GLU A 141 -25.18 -4.24 -9.64
C GLU A 141 -25.59 -5.58 -10.29
N LEU A 142 -26.56 -6.31 -9.71
CA LEU A 142 -27.01 -7.60 -10.22
C LEU A 142 -28.27 -7.51 -11.11
N HIS A 143 -28.73 -6.29 -11.45
CA HIS A 143 -29.89 -6.04 -12.31
C HIS A 143 -29.56 -5.25 -13.59
#